data_AF-A0A2S2NTX7-F1
#
_entry.id   AF-A0A2S2NTX7-F1
#
_cell.length_a   1.000
_cell.length_b   1.000
_cell.length_c   1.000
_cell.angle_alpha   90.00
_cell.angle_beta   90.00
_cell.angle_gamma   90.00
#
_symmetry.space_group_name_H-M   'P 1'
#
loop_
_entity.id
_entity.type
_entity.pdbx_description
1 polymer ?
#
loop_
_entity_poly.entity_id
_entity_poly.type
_entity_poly.pdbx_seq_one_letter_code
_entity_poly.pdbx_strand_id
1 'polypeptide(L)'
;STPELQKVPLDALLLQMVAMGLPNARLFPFIEPPQPENIENAIESLKQHGALTKEERLTPIGKMLSQLPVDIPLGKMLIMGSLFDQLEPVLSLACVLSVQTPFTNKAYKDTECERARMDLESDHGDPIILLNAFKQWLELKSNGQNTNTRQWCKRRGFEEQRFYEMTKLRRQFKDLLDECGLVKNEEKNMDDMTSAERALRHGELKLLRGMKKIHKEEDSRKRKVLKKDMWEIDDNLDAEDDLVDIRDIDFRLRHNQRQVKQLLKGSTAISYKDLMMLKIILSSGLYPHIAISDEFNSCKTTKEHLFHTEGKPFVSLHPMSYFGNHSDVLQLTESEIIYVPEFKGKNTVSSKHQILIYMSLLETTKAYIMNSLRMPGAQTLLLFSRNICTNRNFSQIICDSWLQLEFPLPEAAENLILKATKLRNTWDNLLKLKLEGRSNRKSEHQLSVDMVQFMNAEIGYSMKRLLAADQKVMYVGPSGEHISFTGPNPFCGDNWQVCEDDKYGGIRLAPYLTYDCLTGQSLVVYDPWICPFCNSTIEVTSALEKLQHRQVCDSQTTSGTAEGMYNYLQVLL
;
A
#
# COMPACT_ATOMS: atom_id res chain seq x y z
N SER A 1 25.10 25.55 -9.08
CA SER A 1 24.54 24.20 -8.87
C SER A 1 23.40 24.01 -9.85
N THR A 2 23.17 22.80 -10.35
CA THR A 2 22.00 22.50 -11.18
C THR A 2 20.70 22.78 -10.41
N PRO A 3 19.66 23.39 -11.03
CA PRO A 3 18.41 23.72 -10.35
C PRO A 3 17.70 22.50 -9.78
N GLU A 4 16.90 22.73 -8.74
CA GLU A 4 16.07 21.70 -8.10
C GLU A 4 15.02 21.12 -9.06
N LEU A 5 14.46 21.96 -9.93
CA LEU A 5 13.48 21.56 -10.95
C LEU A 5 14.00 20.45 -11.89
N GLN A 6 15.32 20.34 -12.05
CA GLN A 6 15.94 19.29 -12.88
C GLN A 6 16.31 18.03 -12.09
N LYS A 7 16.14 18.02 -10.76
CA LYS A 7 16.58 16.94 -9.86
C LYS A 7 15.45 16.22 -9.14
N VAL A 8 14.33 16.89 -8.95
CA VAL A 8 13.22 16.41 -8.11
C VAL A 8 12.12 15.84 -9.01
N PRO A 9 11.41 14.77 -8.58
CA PRO A 9 10.21 14.30 -9.25
C PRO A 9 9.20 15.43 -9.44
N LEU A 10 8.64 15.53 -10.65
CA LEU A 10 7.76 16.64 -11.04
C LEU A 10 6.29 16.39 -10.73
N ASP A 11 5.93 15.22 -10.19
CA ASP A 11 4.53 14.78 -10.05
C ASP A 11 3.67 15.79 -9.29
N ALA A 12 4.11 16.22 -8.10
CA ALA A 12 3.39 17.17 -7.26
C ALA A 12 3.30 18.56 -7.91
N LEU A 13 4.37 19.01 -8.56
CA LEU A 13 4.40 20.29 -9.28
C LEU A 13 3.42 20.28 -10.45
N LEU A 14 3.44 19.24 -11.28
CA LEU A 14 2.55 19.12 -12.44
C LEU A 14 1.08 19.01 -12.02
N LEU A 15 0.79 18.29 -10.95
CA LEU A 15 -0.56 18.23 -10.39
C LEU A 15 -1.06 19.62 -9.97
N GLN A 16 -0.20 20.40 -9.31
CA GLN A 16 -0.53 21.76 -8.88
C GLN A 16 -0.75 22.68 -10.10
N MET A 17 0.07 22.57 -11.14
CA MET A 17 -0.11 23.33 -12.39
C MET A 17 -1.47 23.02 -13.04
N VAL A 18 -1.81 21.75 -13.18
CA VAL A 18 -3.10 21.33 -13.74
C VAL A 18 -4.27 21.84 -12.89
N ALA A 19 -4.15 21.77 -11.56
CA ALA A 19 -5.17 22.27 -10.64
C ALA A 19 -5.37 23.80 -10.72
N MET A 20 -4.31 24.56 -11.05
CA MET A 20 -4.38 26.01 -11.30
C MET A 20 -4.95 26.38 -12.68
N GLY A 21 -5.32 25.40 -13.51
CA GLY A 21 -5.84 25.65 -14.86
C GLY A 21 -4.76 25.79 -15.94
N LEU A 22 -3.54 25.29 -15.68
CA LEU A 22 -2.46 25.20 -16.66
C LEU A 22 -2.32 23.73 -17.12
N PRO A 23 -3.14 23.26 -18.07
CA PRO A 23 -3.21 21.84 -18.41
C PRO A 23 -1.95 21.33 -19.14
N ASN A 24 -1.30 22.19 -19.94
CA ASN A 24 -0.18 21.79 -20.79
C ASN A 24 1.16 22.19 -20.18
N ALA A 25 1.68 21.36 -19.27
CA ALA A 25 3.02 21.51 -18.70
C ALA A 25 4.13 21.59 -19.77
N ARG A 26 3.93 20.92 -20.90
CA ARG A 26 4.87 20.88 -22.05
C ARG A 26 5.12 22.24 -22.70
N LEU A 27 4.12 23.13 -22.65
CA LEU A 27 4.18 24.46 -23.28
C LEU A 27 4.48 25.57 -22.27
N PHE A 28 4.69 25.21 -21.00
CA PHE A 28 4.92 26.17 -19.95
C PHE A 28 6.33 26.79 -20.09
N PRO A 29 6.48 28.12 -20.08
CA PRO A 29 7.76 28.78 -20.28
C PRO A 29 8.60 28.77 -18.99
N PHE A 30 9.20 27.62 -18.66
CA PHE A 30 10.16 27.51 -17.57
C PHE A 30 11.43 28.32 -17.86
N ILE A 31 12.01 28.95 -16.83
CA ILE A 31 13.30 29.66 -16.95
C ILE A 31 14.40 28.69 -17.35
N GLU A 32 14.48 27.55 -16.65
CA GLU A 32 15.35 26.43 -16.98
C GLU A 32 14.48 25.17 -17.06
N PRO A 33 14.05 24.76 -18.27
CA PRO A 33 13.11 23.65 -18.41
C PRO A 33 13.71 22.32 -17.92
N PRO A 34 12.88 21.44 -17.31
CA PRO A 34 13.28 20.07 -17.05
C PRO A 34 13.38 19.29 -18.37
N GLN A 35 13.99 18.10 -18.31
CA GLN A 35 14.02 17.19 -19.47
C GLN A 35 12.58 16.81 -19.86
N PRO A 36 12.25 16.77 -21.16
CA PRO A 36 10.89 16.47 -21.62
C PRO A 36 10.44 15.07 -21.16
N GLU A 37 11.36 14.11 -21.11
CA GLU A 37 11.10 12.76 -20.59
C GLU A 37 10.62 12.78 -19.13
N ASN A 38 11.16 13.68 -18.29
CA ASN A 38 10.72 13.80 -16.89
C ASN A 38 9.29 14.35 -16.78
N ILE A 39 8.89 15.23 -17.72
CA ILE A 39 7.51 15.73 -17.78
C ILE A 39 6.57 14.59 -18.17
N GLU A 40 6.89 13.82 -19.20
CA GLU A 40 6.06 12.67 -19.63
C GLU A 40 5.96 11.60 -18.54
N ASN A 41 7.08 11.25 -17.90
CA ASN A 41 7.11 10.28 -16.81
C ASN A 41 6.23 10.73 -15.63
N ALA A 42 6.25 12.02 -15.28
CA ALA A 42 5.41 12.55 -14.22
C ALA A 42 3.92 12.57 -14.61
N ILE A 43 3.59 12.89 -15.86
CA ILE A 43 2.21 12.80 -16.37
C ILE A 43 1.71 11.35 -16.35
N GLU A 44 2.55 10.39 -16.74
CA GLU A 44 2.22 8.98 -16.72
C GLU A 44 2.02 8.48 -15.28
N SER A 45 2.92 8.83 -14.37
CA SER A 45 2.81 8.56 -12.93
C SER A 45 1.51 9.15 -12.35
N LEU A 46 1.14 10.38 -12.71
CA LEU A 46 -0.14 10.98 -12.30
C LEU A 46 -1.36 10.22 -12.81
N LYS A 47 -1.31 9.72 -14.05
CA LYS A 47 -2.35 8.84 -14.62
C LYS A 47 -2.38 7.49 -13.89
N GLN A 48 -1.23 6.93 -13.56
CA GLN A 48 -1.08 5.67 -12.81
C GLN A 48 -1.69 5.76 -11.41
N HIS A 49 -1.47 6.86 -10.70
CA HIS A 49 -2.05 7.08 -9.37
C HIS A 49 -3.55 7.44 -9.40
N GLY A 50 -4.11 7.68 -10.58
CA GLY A 50 -5.51 8.08 -10.77
C GLY A 50 -5.79 9.56 -10.47
N ALA A 51 -4.75 10.39 -10.42
CA ALA A 51 -4.88 11.84 -10.23
C ALA A 51 -5.32 12.56 -11.51
N LEU A 52 -4.93 12.03 -12.67
CA LEU A 52 -5.32 12.52 -14.00
C LEU A 52 -6.06 11.43 -14.79
N THR A 53 -7.00 11.85 -15.63
CA THR A 53 -7.64 10.98 -16.63
C THR A 53 -6.70 10.70 -17.82
N LYS A 54 -7.11 9.79 -18.72
CA LYS A 54 -6.38 9.54 -19.98
C LYS A 54 -6.19 10.82 -20.82
N GLU A 55 -7.17 11.73 -20.74
CA GLU A 55 -7.20 13.04 -21.39
C GLU A 55 -6.46 14.14 -20.60
N GLU A 56 -5.69 13.79 -19.57
CA GLU A 56 -4.93 14.73 -18.74
C GLU A 56 -5.81 15.73 -17.98
N ARG A 57 -7.07 15.36 -17.70
CA ARG A 57 -7.99 16.15 -16.86
C ARG A 57 -7.90 15.72 -15.41
N LEU A 58 -8.09 16.67 -14.50
CA LEU A 58 -8.06 16.43 -13.07
C LEU A 58 -9.22 15.53 -12.64
N THR A 59 -8.92 14.44 -11.94
CA THR A 59 -9.96 13.59 -11.31
C THR A 59 -10.39 14.18 -9.96
N PRO A 60 -11.52 13.74 -9.38
CA PRO A 60 -11.90 14.16 -8.02
C PRO A 60 -10.82 13.85 -6.97
N ILE A 61 -10.16 12.69 -7.09
CA ILE A 61 -9.02 12.31 -6.24
C ILE A 61 -7.84 13.25 -6.50
N GLY A 62 -7.51 13.51 -7.78
CA GLY A 62 -6.46 14.45 -8.16
C GLY A 62 -6.68 15.85 -7.60
N LYS A 63 -7.94 16.32 -7.55
CA LYS A 63 -8.29 17.60 -6.94
C LYS A 63 -7.96 17.64 -5.44
N MET A 64 -8.27 16.58 -4.70
CA MET A 64 -7.91 16.50 -3.29
C MET A 64 -6.40 16.39 -3.09
N LEU A 65 -5.72 15.56 -3.90
CA LEU A 65 -4.27 15.42 -3.86
C LEU A 65 -3.57 16.76 -4.12
N SER A 66 -4.10 17.59 -5.01
CA SER A 66 -3.54 18.92 -5.30
C SER A 66 -3.61 19.90 -4.12
N GLN A 67 -4.45 19.62 -3.13
CA GLN A 67 -4.57 20.42 -1.89
C GLN A 67 -3.59 19.96 -0.80
N LEU A 68 -3.00 18.78 -0.95
CA LEU A 68 -2.07 18.20 0.03
C LEU A 68 -0.63 18.44 -0.44
N PRO A 69 0.19 19.24 0.28
CA PRO A 69 1.59 19.50 -0.07
C PRO A 69 2.50 18.33 0.34
N VAL A 70 2.22 17.15 -0.21
CA VAL A 70 2.93 15.89 0.06
C VAL A 70 3.13 15.10 -1.22
N ASP A 71 4.05 14.12 -1.18
CA ASP A 71 4.23 13.20 -2.30
C ASP A 71 2.92 12.45 -2.58
N ILE A 72 2.64 12.24 -3.87
CA ILE A 72 1.36 11.69 -4.36
C ILE A 72 1.01 10.33 -3.73
N PRO A 73 1.94 9.35 -3.60
CA PRO A 73 1.64 8.09 -2.95
C PRO A 73 1.17 8.25 -1.51
N LEU A 74 1.81 9.16 -0.76
CA LEU A 74 1.47 9.45 0.64
C LEU A 74 0.15 10.20 0.76
N GLY A 75 -0.08 11.20 -0.10
CA GLY A 75 -1.36 11.92 -0.16
C GLY A 75 -2.53 10.98 -0.46
N LYS A 76 -2.34 10.05 -1.40
CA LYS A 76 -3.34 9.05 -1.76
C LYS A 76 -3.61 8.13 -0.58
N MET A 77 -2.57 7.66 0.10
CA MET A 77 -2.69 6.85 1.30
C MET A 77 -3.49 7.55 2.41
N LEU A 78 -3.23 8.84 2.67
CA LEU A 78 -3.97 9.63 3.67
C LEU A 78 -5.46 9.77 3.30
N ILE A 79 -5.77 10.04 2.04
CA ILE A 79 -7.17 10.10 1.54
C ILE A 79 -7.84 8.73 1.74
N MET A 80 -7.18 7.63 1.36
CA MET A 80 -7.72 6.28 1.55
C MET A 80 -7.91 5.93 3.03
N GLY A 81 -7.02 6.37 3.91
CA GLY A 81 -7.16 6.22 5.37
C GLY A 81 -8.45 6.85 5.92
N SER A 82 -8.88 7.98 5.35
CA SER A 82 -10.15 8.63 5.72
C SER A 82 -11.39 7.85 5.27
N LEU A 83 -11.28 7.02 4.22
CA LEU A 83 -12.38 6.20 3.71
C LEU A 83 -12.68 5.00 4.63
N PHE A 84 -11.64 4.36 5.16
CA PHE A 84 -11.77 3.12 5.95
C PHE A 84 -11.88 3.34 7.46
N ASP A 85 -12.04 4.58 7.91
CA ASP A 85 -12.05 4.92 9.35
C ASP A 85 -10.78 4.46 10.10
N GLN A 86 -9.65 4.43 9.39
CA GLN A 86 -8.34 4.04 9.90
C GLN A 86 -7.36 5.20 9.72
N LEU A 87 -7.82 6.43 9.98
CA LEU A 87 -7.03 7.61 9.70
C LEU A 87 -5.82 7.72 10.64
N GLU A 88 -6.02 7.47 11.92
CA GLU A 88 -4.99 7.62 12.95
C GLU A 88 -3.77 6.69 12.72
N PRO A 89 -3.91 5.38 12.42
CA PRO A 89 -2.78 4.52 12.03
C PRO A 89 -2.11 4.92 10.73
N VAL A 90 -2.90 5.29 9.72
CA VAL A 90 -2.37 5.69 8.41
C VAL A 90 -1.57 6.98 8.50
N LEU A 91 -2.00 7.94 9.34
CA LEU A 91 -1.24 9.15 9.64
C LEU A 91 0.13 8.85 10.26
N SER A 92 0.23 7.80 11.10
CA SER A 92 1.49 7.44 11.76
C SER A 92 2.42 6.77 10.77
N LEU A 93 1.86 5.91 9.92
CA LEU A 93 2.60 5.30 8.83
C LEU A 93 3.11 6.36 7.83
N ALA A 94 2.26 7.32 7.44
CA ALA A 94 2.62 8.40 6.53
C ALA A 94 3.79 9.24 7.07
N CYS A 95 3.73 9.66 8.33
CA CYS A 95 4.80 10.49 8.90
C CYS A 95 6.10 9.71 9.04
N VAL A 96 6.03 8.42 9.39
CA VAL A 96 7.20 7.55 9.51
C VAL A 96 7.88 7.32 8.15
N LEU A 97 7.11 7.19 7.07
CA LEU A 97 7.62 7.05 5.70
C LEU A 97 8.13 8.36 5.11
N SER A 98 7.62 9.50 5.58
CA SER A 98 8.02 10.84 5.10
C SER A 98 9.34 11.32 5.70
N VAL A 99 9.65 10.87 6.93
CA VAL A 99 10.90 11.23 7.62
C VAL A 99 11.99 10.24 7.23
N GLN A 100 13.22 10.73 7.12
CA GLN A 100 14.39 9.87 6.95
C GLN A 100 14.44 8.82 8.07
N THR A 101 14.87 7.61 7.71
CA THR A 101 15.00 6.50 8.66
C THR A 101 15.71 6.92 9.97
N PRO A 102 15.17 6.56 11.15
CA PRO A 102 15.79 6.85 12.44
C PRO A 102 17.00 5.94 12.72
N PHE A 103 17.23 4.89 11.92
CA PHE A 103 18.35 3.97 12.12
C PHE A 103 19.68 4.63 11.74
N THR A 104 20.64 4.57 12.67
CA THR A 104 22.01 5.02 12.44
C THR A 104 22.89 3.89 11.88
N ASN A 105 24.08 4.22 11.38
CA ASN A 105 25.06 3.22 10.94
C ASN A 105 25.44 2.24 12.06
N LYS A 106 25.44 2.66 13.34
CA LYS A 106 25.72 1.79 14.48
C LYS A 106 24.67 0.68 14.60
N ALA A 107 23.41 0.98 14.27
CA ALA A 107 22.32 0.01 14.34
C ALA A 107 22.61 -1.26 13.52
N TYR A 108 23.32 -1.13 12.39
CA TYR A 108 23.61 -2.24 11.45
C TYR A 108 25.02 -2.82 11.57
N LYS A 109 25.88 -2.25 12.42
CA LYS A 109 27.27 -2.72 12.61
C LYS A 109 27.46 -3.38 13.97
N ASP A 110 26.69 -2.97 14.96
CA ASP A 110 26.81 -3.42 16.34
C ASP A 110 25.78 -4.50 16.66
N THR A 111 26.27 -5.71 16.94
CA THR A 111 25.44 -6.88 17.26
C THR A 111 24.61 -6.70 18.54
N GLU A 112 25.04 -5.85 19.48
CA GLU A 112 24.23 -5.53 20.66
C GLU A 112 23.02 -4.68 20.29
N CYS A 113 23.21 -3.71 19.40
CA CYS A 113 22.13 -2.88 18.86
C CYS A 113 21.14 -3.72 18.04
N GLU A 114 21.62 -4.68 17.24
CA GLU A 114 20.77 -5.63 16.52
C GLU A 114 19.91 -6.46 17.49
N ARG A 115 20.54 -7.08 18.51
CA ARG A 115 19.83 -7.86 19.53
C ARG A 115 18.79 -7.02 20.28
N ALA A 116 19.12 -5.77 20.60
CA ALA A 116 18.22 -4.86 21.31
C ALA A 116 17.02 -4.41 20.46
N ARG A 117 17.04 -4.62 19.14
CA ARG A 117 15.97 -4.26 18.21
C ARG A 117 15.08 -5.43 17.79
N MET A 118 15.46 -6.67 18.11
CA MET A 118 14.70 -7.86 17.69
C MET A 118 13.23 -7.82 18.12
N ASP A 119 12.90 -7.13 19.23
CA ASP A 119 11.52 -6.94 19.70
C ASP A 119 10.68 -6.01 18.81
N LEU A 120 11.32 -5.19 17.98
CA LEU A 120 10.68 -4.24 17.06
C LEU A 120 10.57 -4.79 15.64
N GLU A 121 11.34 -5.83 15.31
CA GLU A 121 11.35 -6.44 13.99
C GLU A 121 9.98 -7.05 13.65
N SER A 122 9.64 -7.01 12.37
CA SER A 122 8.38 -7.51 11.86
C SER A 122 8.61 -8.11 10.49
N ASP A 123 8.15 -9.33 10.33
CA ASP A 123 8.20 -10.05 9.06
C ASP A 123 7.25 -9.46 7.99
N HIS A 124 6.45 -8.45 8.34
CA HIS A 124 5.59 -7.75 7.40
C HIS A 124 6.34 -6.72 6.54
N GLY A 125 7.50 -6.21 7.00
CA GLY A 125 8.36 -5.30 6.26
C GLY A 125 8.76 -4.04 7.03
N ASP A 126 9.67 -3.26 6.42
CA ASP A 126 10.29 -2.08 7.05
C ASP A 126 9.29 -1.02 7.52
N PRO A 127 8.21 -0.68 6.76
CA PRO A 127 7.25 0.32 7.21
C PRO A 127 6.60 -0.03 8.56
N ILE A 128 6.36 -1.32 8.82
CA ILE A 128 5.77 -1.80 10.08
C ILE A 128 6.81 -1.76 11.21
N ILE A 129 8.07 -2.08 10.93
CA ILE A 129 9.17 -1.99 11.90
C ILE A 129 9.35 -0.54 12.36
N LEU A 130 9.36 0.40 11.42
CA LEU A 130 9.48 1.81 11.74
C LEU A 130 8.26 2.32 12.56
N LEU A 131 7.06 1.84 12.24
CA LEU A 131 5.84 2.12 13.01
C LEU A 131 5.94 1.57 14.44
N ASN A 132 6.44 0.34 14.61
CA ASN A 132 6.68 -0.28 15.93
C ASN A 132 7.70 0.52 16.75
N ALA A 133 8.79 0.96 16.13
CA ALA A 133 9.80 1.80 16.80
C ALA A 133 9.21 3.14 17.26
N PHE A 134 8.43 3.80 16.40
CA PHE A 134 7.74 5.05 16.75
C PHE A 134 6.72 4.84 17.89
N LYS A 135 5.95 3.76 17.83
CA LYS A 135 5.02 3.36 18.90
C LYS A 135 5.75 3.15 20.23
N GLN A 136 6.81 2.34 20.26
CA GLN A 136 7.56 2.06 21.50
C GLN A 136 8.17 3.35 22.07
N TRP A 137 8.66 4.25 21.21
CA TRP A 137 9.13 5.57 21.64
C TRP A 137 8.01 6.41 22.29
N LEU A 138 6.81 6.44 21.70
CA LEU A 138 5.64 7.13 22.28
C LEU A 138 5.19 6.52 23.62
N GLU A 139 5.27 5.20 23.78
CA GLU A 139 4.97 4.51 25.05
C GLU A 139 5.89 4.99 26.17
N LEU A 140 7.20 5.07 25.89
CA LEU A 140 8.18 5.58 26.84
C LEU A 140 7.87 7.04 27.20
N LYS A 141 7.60 7.90 26.22
CA LYS A 141 7.21 9.30 26.46
C LYS A 141 5.91 9.42 27.28
N SER A 142 4.96 8.51 27.12
CA SER A 142 3.70 8.50 27.88
C SER A 142 3.89 8.11 29.35
N ASN A 143 4.86 7.22 29.63
CA ASN A 143 5.12 6.68 30.97
C ASN A 143 5.83 7.69 31.91
N GLY A 144 6.31 8.83 31.40
CA GLY A 144 6.69 9.99 32.19
C GLY A 144 8.20 10.16 32.48
N GLN A 145 8.49 11.14 33.33
CA GLN A 145 9.79 11.84 33.52
C GLN A 145 11.03 10.97 33.82
N ASN A 146 10.87 9.72 34.29
CA ASN A 146 12.01 8.87 34.68
C ASN A 146 12.49 7.92 33.58
N THR A 147 11.90 7.96 32.38
CA THR A 147 12.36 7.12 31.25
C THR A 147 13.32 7.90 30.37
N ASN A 148 14.60 7.49 30.35
CA ASN A 148 15.61 8.07 29.49
C ASN A 148 15.44 7.55 28.05
N THR A 149 14.57 8.20 27.27
CA THR A 149 14.29 7.85 25.87
C THR A 149 15.53 7.99 24.99
N ARG A 150 16.44 8.91 25.33
CA ARG A 150 17.73 9.07 24.65
C ARG A 150 18.62 7.85 24.82
N GLN A 151 18.71 7.32 26.04
CA GLN A 151 19.44 6.08 26.32
C GLN A 151 18.79 4.88 25.61
N TRP A 152 17.46 4.81 25.58
CA TRP A 152 16.74 3.80 24.79
C TRP A 152 17.06 3.88 23.30
N CYS A 153 17.11 5.10 22.74
CA CYS A 153 17.52 5.33 21.34
C CYS A 153 18.97 4.90 21.10
N LYS A 154 19.91 5.34 21.97
CA LYS A 154 21.35 5.03 21.86
C LYS A 154 21.59 3.52 21.86
N ARG A 155 20.97 2.78 22.80
CA ARG A 155 21.09 1.31 22.90
C ARG A 155 20.59 0.55 21.67
N ARG A 156 19.65 1.14 20.92
CA ARG A 156 19.07 0.55 19.70
C ARG A 156 19.61 1.18 18.41
N GLY A 157 20.57 2.09 18.50
CA GLY A 157 21.13 2.79 17.34
C GLY A 157 20.14 3.72 16.64
N PHE A 158 19.19 4.32 17.36
CA PHE A 158 18.24 5.30 16.83
C PHE A 158 18.70 6.75 17.02
N GLU A 159 18.33 7.61 16.07
CA GLU A 159 18.41 9.06 16.20
C GLU A 159 17.07 9.64 16.72
N GLU A 160 17.03 10.04 18.00
CA GLU A 160 15.79 10.51 18.64
C GLU A 160 15.17 11.73 17.94
N GLN A 161 16.00 12.57 17.30
CA GLN A 161 15.56 13.72 16.51
C GLN A 161 14.47 13.37 15.49
N ARG A 162 14.60 12.21 14.84
CA ARG A 162 13.65 11.77 13.81
C ARG A 162 12.27 11.49 14.38
N PHE A 163 12.16 10.96 15.60
CA PHE A 163 10.85 10.73 16.24
C PHE A 163 10.14 12.05 16.60
N TYR A 164 10.88 13.09 16.99
CA TYR A 164 10.30 14.43 17.19
C TYR A 164 9.78 15.02 15.87
N GLU A 165 10.52 14.83 14.78
CA GLU A 165 10.11 15.26 13.44
C GLU A 165 8.85 14.51 12.97
N MET A 166 8.80 13.19 13.15
CA MET A 166 7.62 12.36 12.84
C MET A 166 6.37 12.88 13.57
N THR A 167 6.50 13.19 14.88
CA THR A 167 5.36 13.74 15.64
C THR A 167 4.89 15.10 15.10
N LYS A 168 5.84 15.97 14.73
CA LYS A 168 5.52 17.27 14.15
C LYS A 168 4.81 17.13 12.80
N LEU A 169 5.32 16.26 11.92
CA LEU A 169 4.73 16.00 10.60
C LEU A 169 3.36 15.36 10.71
N ARG A 170 3.16 14.41 11.63
CA ARG A 170 1.85 13.81 11.89
C ARG A 170 0.79 14.87 12.18
N ARG A 171 1.12 15.87 13.02
CA ARG A 171 0.22 16.98 13.32
C ARG A 171 -0.07 17.82 12.08
N GLN A 172 0.96 18.14 11.29
CA GLN A 172 0.78 18.89 10.05
C GLN A 172 -0.13 18.15 9.06
N PHE A 173 0.03 16.84 8.91
CA PHE A 173 -0.87 16.03 8.08
C PHE A 173 -2.29 16.01 8.61
N LYS A 174 -2.48 15.91 9.93
CA LYS A 174 -3.81 15.99 10.54
C LYS A 174 -4.46 17.35 10.28
N ASP A 175 -3.74 18.44 10.50
CA ASP A 175 -4.21 19.81 10.27
C ASP A 175 -4.61 20.01 8.78
N LEU A 176 -3.81 19.52 7.84
CA LEU A 176 -4.12 19.57 6.39
C LEU A 176 -5.37 18.78 6.01
N LEU A 177 -5.56 17.59 6.59
CA LEU A 177 -6.75 16.79 6.33
C LEU A 177 -8.00 17.41 6.97
N ASP A 178 -7.85 18.08 8.11
CA ASP A 178 -8.89 18.86 8.76
C ASP A 178 -9.36 20.02 7.86
N GLU A 179 -8.41 20.74 7.24
CA GLU A 179 -8.69 21.79 6.25
C GLU A 179 -9.40 21.25 5.00
N CYS A 180 -9.06 20.03 4.57
CA CYS A 180 -9.72 19.35 3.45
C CYS A 180 -11.09 18.73 3.82
N GLY A 181 -11.52 18.80 5.09
CA GLY A 181 -12.79 18.22 5.56
C GLY A 181 -12.81 16.69 5.64
N LEU A 182 -11.63 16.06 5.69
CA LEU A 182 -11.48 14.60 5.73
C LEU A 182 -11.40 14.00 7.13
N VAL A 183 -11.17 14.84 8.15
CA VAL A 183 -11.14 14.44 9.55
C VAL A 183 -12.54 14.54 10.15
N LYS A 184 -12.96 13.49 10.87
CA LYS A 184 -14.28 13.44 11.50
C LYS A 184 -14.34 14.33 12.76
N ASN A 185 -15.46 15.02 12.95
CA ASN A 185 -15.70 15.92 14.09
C ASN A 185 -15.69 15.23 15.47
N GLU A 186 -15.81 13.89 15.54
CA GLU A 186 -15.81 13.16 16.82
C GLU A 186 -14.47 13.24 17.56
N GLU A 187 -13.35 13.43 16.83
CA GLU A 187 -12.03 13.64 17.44
C GLU A 187 -11.86 15.04 18.05
N LYS A 188 -12.62 16.03 17.56
CA LYS A 188 -12.56 17.43 18.02
C LYS A 188 -13.16 17.62 19.41
N ASN A 189 -14.14 16.79 19.80
CA ASN A 189 -14.86 16.90 21.07
C ASN A 189 -14.12 16.24 22.26
N MET A 190 -13.02 15.53 22.03
CA MET A 190 -12.23 14.86 23.08
C MET A 190 -11.17 15.76 23.74
N ASP A 191 -11.01 16.99 23.25
CA ASP A 191 -10.01 17.95 23.74
C ASP A 191 -10.51 18.85 24.89
N ASP A 192 -11.75 18.68 25.35
CA ASP A 192 -12.27 19.41 26.51
C ASP A 192 -11.61 18.92 27.81
N MET A 193 -10.68 19.75 28.29
CA MET A 193 -9.94 19.51 29.53
C MET A 193 -10.78 19.90 30.75
N THR A 194 -10.84 19.00 31.74
CA THR A 194 -11.45 19.32 33.03
C THR A 194 -10.72 20.47 33.72
N SER A 195 -11.39 21.19 34.61
CA SER A 195 -10.78 22.31 35.36
C SER A 195 -9.54 21.88 36.15
N ALA A 196 -9.56 20.67 36.73
CA ALA A 196 -8.45 20.08 37.46
C ALA A 196 -7.23 19.80 36.54
N GLU A 197 -7.46 19.23 35.36
CA GLU A 197 -6.37 18.94 34.43
C GLU A 197 -5.78 20.21 33.81
N ARG A 198 -6.60 21.25 33.59
CA ARG A 198 -6.11 22.58 33.18
C ARG A 198 -5.17 23.18 34.23
N ALA A 199 -5.52 23.07 35.52
CA ALA A 199 -4.68 23.56 36.61
C ALA A 199 -3.35 22.78 36.72
N LEU A 200 -3.38 21.44 36.64
CA LEU A 200 -2.19 20.59 36.62
C LEU A 200 -1.28 20.93 35.43
N ARG A 201 -1.86 21.07 34.24
CA ARG A 201 -1.12 21.43 33.03
C ARG A 201 -0.48 22.81 33.13
N HIS A 202 -1.19 23.79 33.71
CA HIS A 202 -0.62 25.12 33.93
C HIS A 202 0.60 25.08 34.86
N GLY A 203 0.53 24.28 35.95
CA GLY A 203 1.66 24.03 36.84
C GLY A 203 2.85 23.38 36.13
N GLU A 204 2.59 22.33 35.35
CA GLU A 204 3.61 21.64 34.55
C GLU A 204 4.27 22.58 33.53
N LEU A 205 3.47 23.35 32.78
CA LEU A 205 3.98 24.32 31.80
C LEU A 205 4.87 25.38 32.44
N LYS A 206 4.56 25.82 33.67
CA LYS A 206 5.40 26.78 34.41
C LYS A 206 6.77 26.16 34.74
N LEU A 207 6.79 24.90 35.18
CA LEU A 207 8.03 24.16 35.45
C LEU A 207 8.85 23.96 34.17
N LEU A 208 8.22 23.51 33.09
CA LEU A 208 8.89 23.28 31.79
C LEU A 208 9.46 24.57 31.19
N ARG A 209 8.74 25.70 31.29
CA ARG A 209 9.24 27.02 30.87
C ARG A 209 10.43 27.47 31.73
N GLY A 210 10.39 27.19 33.03
CA GLY A 210 11.51 27.42 33.95
C GLY A 210 12.76 26.64 33.53
N MET A 211 12.62 25.33 33.31
CA MET A 211 13.69 24.45 32.83
C MET A 211 14.26 24.93 31.49
N LYS A 212 13.41 25.31 30.54
CA LYS A 212 13.83 25.86 29.24
C LYS A 212 14.64 27.16 29.39
N LYS A 213 14.28 28.02 30.34
CA LYS A 213 15.00 29.27 30.60
C LYS A 213 16.40 28.99 31.17
N ILE A 214 16.49 28.10 32.16
CA ILE A 214 17.76 27.68 32.77
C ILE A 214 18.69 27.11 31.69
N HIS A 215 18.17 26.20 30.85
CA HIS A 215 18.97 25.61 29.78
C HIS A 215 19.48 26.65 28.78
N LYS A 216 18.64 27.63 28.39
CA LYS A 216 19.04 28.73 27.50
C LYS A 216 20.14 29.61 28.11
N GLU A 217 20.09 29.84 29.42
CA GLU A 217 21.12 30.58 30.15
C GLU A 217 22.43 29.79 30.22
N GLU A 218 22.38 28.48 30.45
CA GLU A 218 23.55 27.59 30.43
C GLU A 218 24.19 27.48 29.04
N ASP A 219 23.39 27.34 27.98
CA ASP A 219 23.86 27.28 26.60
C ASP A 219 24.58 28.56 26.17
N SER A 220 24.10 29.72 26.61
CA SER A 220 24.76 31.01 26.32
C SER A 220 26.15 31.12 26.93
N ARG A 221 26.44 30.33 27.97
CA ARG A 221 27.72 30.32 28.69
C ARG A 221 28.69 29.27 28.16
N LYS A 222 28.22 28.25 27.43
CA LYS A 222 29.07 27.18 26.86
C LYS A 222 29.72 27.67 25.55
N ARG A 223 31.06 27.62 25.50
CA ARG A 223 31.83 27.89 24.28
C ARG A 223 31.53 26.78 23.26
N LYS A 224 30.94 27.13 22.11
CA LYS A 224 30.69 26.16 21.03
C LYS A 224 32.03 25.74 20.41
N VAL A 225 32.52 24.56 20.79
CA VAL A 225 33.68 23.92 20.16
C VAL A 225 33.17 23.08 19.02
N LEU A 226 33.75 23.24 17.82
CA LEU A 226 33.47 22.37 16.69
C LEU A 226 33.99 20.97 17.03
N LYS A 227 33.11 19.97 17.14
CA LYS A 227 33.55 18.58 17.30
C LYS A 227 34.30 18.18 16.03
N LYS A 228 35.53 17.66 16.19
CA LYS A 228 36.48 17.42 15.10
C LYS A 228 36.04 16.29 14.17
N ASP A 229 35.19 15.37 14.63
CA ASP A 229 34.62 14.29 13.84
C ASP A 229 33.10 14.23 14.04
N MET A 230 32.37 14.50 12.96
CA MET A 230 30.90 14.61 12.95
C MET A 230 30.20 13.24 12.77
N TRP A 231 30.97 12.14 12.69
CA TRP A 231 30.52 10.83 12.21
C TRP A 231 30.80 9.65 13.17
N GLU A 232 31.60 9.84 14.22
CA GLU A 232 31.78 8.85 15.29
C GLU A 232 30.96 9.27 16.51
N ILE A 233 30.01 8.43 16.91
CA ILE A 233 29.37 8.54 18.23
C ILE A 233 30.45 8.09 19.22
N ASP A 234 31.09 9.04 19.88
CA ASP A 234 32.05 8.76 20.95
C ASP A 234 31.36 7.90 22.03
N ASP A 235 31.88 6.68 22.23
CA ASP A 235 31.39 5.73 23.24
C ASP A 235 31.69 6.22 24.68
N ASN A 236 32.49 7.28 24.87
CA ASN A 236 32.85 7.82 26.20
C ASN A 236 31.93 8.92 26.76
N LEU A 237 30.72 9.10 26.24
CA LEU A 237 29.78 10.14 26.70
C LEU A 237 28.82 9.69 27.81
N ASP A 238 29.20 8.73 28.65
CA ASP A 238 28.36 8.30 29.78
C ASP A 238 28.22 9.37 30.88
N ALA A 239 28.96 10.48 30.80
CA ALA A 239 28.91 11.60 31.75
C ALA A 239 27.94 12.74 31.37
N GLU A 240 27.31 12.73 30.18
CA GLU A 240 26.35 13.77 29.74
C GLU A 240 24.89 13.30 29.68
N ASP A 241 24.60 12.04 30.06
CA ASP A 241 23.27 11.41 29.90
C ASP A 241 22.22 11.84 30.95
N ASP A 242 22.63 12.59 31.99
CA ASP A 242 21.73 13.13 33.04
C ASP A 242 21.17 14.53 32.71
N LEU A 243 21.59 15.15 31.61
CA LEU A 243 21.07 16.46 31.19
C LEU A 243 19.75 16.31 30.43
N VAL A 244 18.71 16.98 30.92
CA VAL A 244 17.39 17.05 30.26
C VAL A 244 17.53 17.72 28.88
N ASP A 245 17.22 16.98 27.82
CA ASP A 245 17.27 17.47 26.42
C ASP A 245 16.21 18.57 26.21
N ILE A 246 16.61 19.71 25.64
CA ILE A 246 15.71 20.81 25.26
C ILE A 246 14.55 20.32 24.39
N ARG A 247 14.82 19.35 23.51
CA ARG A 247 13.81 18.81 22.58
C ARG A 247 12.73 18.03 23.31
N ASP A 248 13.08 17.34 24.39
CA ASP A 248 12.10 16.69 25.25
C ASP A 248 11.22 17.74 25.96
N ILE A 249 11.84 18.81 26.47
CA ILE A 249 11.11 19.94 27.06
C ILE A 249 10.15 20.55 26.03
N ASP A 250 10.62 20.81 24.81
CA ASP A 250 9.79 21.38 23.73
C ASP A 250 8.68 20.44 23.28
N PHE A 251 8.94 19.13 23.23
CA PHE A 251 7.93 18.12 22.97
C PHE A 251 6.83 18.15 24.03
N ARG A 252 7.21 18.17 25.31
CA ARG A 252 6.27 18.20 26.44
C ARG A 252 5.55 19.51 26.61
N LEU A 253 6.15 20.62 26.20
CA LEU A 253 5.47 21.93 26.13
C LEU A 253 4.34 21.91 25.09
N ARG A 254 4.52 21.17 23.99
CA ARG A 254 3.55 21.09 22.88
C ARG A 254 2.49 20.00 23.06
N HIS A 255 2.87 18.87 23.64
CA HIS A 255 1.99 17.70 23.79
C HIS A 255 1.54 17.52 25.24
N ASN A 256 0.24 17.38 25.44
CA ASN A 256 -0.34 16.95 26.71
C ASN A 256 -0.24 15.43 26.86
N GLN A 257 -0.26 14.90 28.08
CA GLN A 257 -0.23 13.44 28.29
C GLN A 257 -1.40 12.71 27.60
N ARG A 258 -2.59 13.31 27.57
CA ARG A 258 -3.74 12.79 26.81
C ARG A 258 -3.47 12.73 25.30
N GLN A 259 -2.83 13.76 24.74
CA GLN A 259 -2.47 13.80 23.32
C GLN A 259 -1.42 12.73 23.02
N VAL A 260 -0.41 12.53 23.87
CA VAL A 260 0.54 11.42 23.70
C VAL A 260 -0.17 10.06 23.75
N LYS A 261 -1.17 9.88 24.63
CA LYS A 261 -2.00 8.67 24.65
C LYS A 261 -2.87 8.51 23.40
N GLN A 262 -3.39 9.59 22.82
CA GLN A 262 -4.10 9.55 21.53
C GLN A 262 -3.15 9.17 20.40
N LEU A 263 -1.97 9.79 20.34
CA LEU A 263 -0.90 9.44 19.39
C LEU A 263 -0.51 7.96 19.51
N LEU A 264 -0.43 7.45 20.74
CA LEU A 264 -0.15 6.05 21.01
C LEU A 264 -1.27 5.14 20.48
N LYS A 265 -2.54 5.44 20.81
CA LYS A 265 -3.70 4.71 20.27
C LYS A 265 -3.74 4.73 18.74
N GLY A 266 -3.38 5.86 18.15
CA GLY A 266 -3.30 6.01 16.70
C GLY A 266 -2.16 5.20 16.10
N SER A 267 -1.03 5.06 16.79
CA SER A 267 0.14 4.31 16.30
C SER A 267 0.03 2.79 16.54
N THR A 268 -0.98 2.32 17.27
CA THR A 268 -1.20 0.90 17.51
C THR A 268 -2.12 0.29 16.45
N ALA A 269 -1.59 -0.62 15.61
CA ALA A 269 -2.42 -1.64 14.98
C ALA A 269 -2.67 -2.75 16.01
N ILE A 270 -3.88 -2.82 16.56
CA ILE A 270 -4.20 -3.71 17.69
C ILE A 270 -4.61 -5.10 17.16
N SER A 271 -5.34 -5.14 16.04
CA SER A 271 -5.80 -6.38 15.42
C SER A 271 -5.05 -6.71 14.14
N TYR A 272 -4.99 -8.01 13.81
CA TYR A 272 -4.59 -8.48 12.47
C TYR A 272 -5.43 -7.80 11.37
N LYS A 273 -6.72 -7.56 11.63
CA LYS A 273 -7.61 -6.83 10.72
C LYS A 273 -7.05 -5.43 10.41
N ASP A 274 -6.63 -4.70 11.44
CA ASP A 274 -6.13 -3.33 11.31
C ASP A 274 -4.79 -3.31 10.57
N LEU A 275 -3.91 -4.27 10.87
CA LEU A 275 -2.64 -4.42 10.17
C LEU A 275 -2.84 -4.72 8.68
N MET A 276 -3.75 -5.65 8.34
CA MET A 276 -4.05 -5.95 6.94
C MET A 276 -4.69 -4.76 6.22
N MET A 277 -5.62 -4.05 6.86
CA MET A 277 -6.20 -2.83 6.28
C MET A 277 -5.14 -1.74 6.06
N LEU A 278 -4.22 -1.54 7.01
CA LEU A 278 -3.12 -0.60 6.87
C LEU A 278 -2.21 -0.98 5.68
N LYS A 279 -1.95 -2.28 5.48
CA LYS A 279 -1.19 -2.77 4.33
C LYS A 279 -1.93 -2.58 3.01
N ILE A 280 -3.26 -2.79 2.97
CA ILE A 280 -4.12 -2.53 1.80
C ILE A 280 -4.13 -1.03 1.44
N ILE A 281 -4.18 -0.16 2.46
CA ILE A 281 -4.15 1.29 2.26
C ILE A 281 -2.78 1.74 1.76
N LEU A 282 -1.69 1.23 2.33
CA LEU A 282 -0.35 1.48 1.84
C LEU A 282 -0.16 0.99 0.40
N SER A 283 -0.63 -0.23 0.09
CA SER A 283 -0.54 -0.77 -1.27
C SER A 283 -1.32 0.06 -2.27
N SER A 284 -2.47 0.62 -1.89
CA SER A 284 -3.25 1.50 -2.77
C SER A 284 -2.52 2.80 -3.14
N GLY A 285 -1.69 3.30 -2.23
CA GLY A 285 -0.88 4.51 -2.42
C GLY A 285 0.37 4.25 -3.25
N LEU A 286 1.07 3.14 -2.99
CA LEU A 286 2.33 2.79 -3.63
C LEU A 286 2.20 2.10 -4.99
N TYR A 287 1.03 1.52 -5.32
CA TYR A 287 0.82 0.91 -6.63
C TYR A 287 1.00 1.94 -7.76
N PRO A 288 1.85 1.69 -8.78
CA PRO A 288 2.32 0.38 -9.28
C PRO A 288 3.73 -0.08 -8.81
N HIS A 289 4.30 0.49 -7.75
CA HIS A 289 5.64 0.12 -7.26
C HIS A 289 5.63 -1.25 -6.58
N ILE A 290 5.71 -2.30 -7.40
CA ILE A 290 5.72 -3.69 -6.97
C ILE A 290 6.94 -4.44 -7.51
N ALA A 291 7.37 -5.46 -6.76
CA ALA A 291 8.48 -6.31 -7.09
C ALA A 291 8.14 -7.78 -6.79
N ILE A 292 8.59 -8.67 -7.67
CA ILE A 292 8.38 -10.12 -7.55
C ILE A 292 9.72 -10.82 -7.43
N SER A 293 9.75 -11.92 -6.67
CA SER A 293 10.93 -12.77 -6.54
C SER A 293 11.31 -13.41 -7.88
N ASP A 294 12.61 -13.56 -8.10
CA ASP A 294 13.12 -14.33 -9.24
C ASP A 294 12.85 -15.83 -9.05
N GLU A 295 12.48 -16.52 -10.13
CA GLU A 295 12.11 -17.95 -10.11
C GLU A 295 13.28 -18.83 -9.62
N PHE A 296 14.51 -18.38 -9.86
CA PHE A 296 15.74 -19.09 -9.51
C PHE A 296 16.30 -18.72 -8.12
N ASN A 297 15.55 -18.00 -7.29
CA ASN A 297 16.03 -17.62 -5.95
C ASN A 297 16.20 -18.83 -5.01
N SER A 298 15.48 -19.94 -5.25
CA SER A 298 15.63 -21.18 -4.48
C SER A 298 17.04 -21.78 -4.55
N CYS A 299 17.78 -21.49 -5.63
CA CYS A 299 19.16 -21.96 -5.82
C CYS A 299 20.21 -20.94 -5.35
N LYS A 300 19.80 -19.76 -4.87
CA LYS A 300 20.70 -18.65 -4.52
C LYS A 300 20.81 -18.46 -3.01
N THR A 301 21.95 -17.94 -2.57
CA THR A 301 22.12 -17.53 -1.17
C THR A 301 21.25 -16.30 -0.85
N THR A 302 20.84 -16.16 0.42
CA THR A 302 19.98 -15.06 0.93
C THR A 302 20.40 -13.68 0.41
N LYS A 303 21.70 -13.38 0.39
CA LYS A 303 22.25 -12.08 -0.05
C LYS A 303 22.26 -11.86 -1.56
N GLU A 304 22.05 -12.91 -2.34
CA GLU A 304 22.06 -12.89 -3.81
C GLU A 304 20.66 -13.01 -4.42
N HIS A 305 19.62 -12.97 -3.59
CA HIS A 305 18.24 -12.99 -4.07
C HIS A 305 17.96 -11.76 -4.94
N LEU A 306 17.37 -12.03 -6.10
CA LEU A 306 17.01 -11.01 -7.08
C LEU A 306 15.49 -10.88 -7.15
N PHE A 307 15.07 -9.67 -7.47
CA PHE A 307 13.68 -9.27 -7.62
C PHE A 307 13.50 -8.55 -8.95
N HIS A 308 12.26 -8.54 -9.43
CA HIS A 308 11.91 -7.95 -10.71
C HIS A 308 10.82 -6.92 -10.53
N THR A 309 11.05 -5.72 -11.06
CA THR A 309 10.04 -4.66 -11.15
C THR A 309 9.57 -4.51 -12.60
N GLU A 310 8.49 -3.77 -12.83
CA GLU A 310 7.98 -3.49 -14.17
C GLU A 310 9.05 -2.82 -15.04
N GLY A 311 9.66 -1.74 -14.55
CA GLY A 311 10.65 -0.96 -15.29
C GLY A 311 12.06 -1.54 -15.27
N LYS A 312 12.47 -2.24 -14.19
CA LYS A 312 13.84 -2.74 -14.01
C LYS A 312 13.88 -4.22 -13.57
N PRO A 313 14.49 -5.11 -14.37
CA PRO A 313 14.77 -6.49 -13.96
C PRO A 313 15.95 -6.58 -12.98
N PHE A 314 16.07 -7.70 -12.26
CA PHE A 314 17.25 -8.07 -11.47
C PHE A 314 17.69 -7.03 -10.41
N VAL A 315 16.73 -6.52 -9.66
CA VAL A 315 16.93 -5.58 -8.54
C VAL A 315 17.19 -6.36 -7.25
N SER A 316 18.06 -5.87 -6.37
CA SER A 316 18.30 -6.49 -5.06
C SER A 316 17.54 -5.78 -3.95
N LEU A 317 17.32 -6.45 -2.82
CA LEU A 317 16.84 -5.78 -1.61
C LEU A 317 17.99 -5.02 -0.95
N HIS A 318 17.68 -3.89 -0.32
CA HIS A 318 18.71 -3.12 0.36
C HIS A 318 19.27 -3.89 1.57
N PRO A 319 20.60 -3.96 1.78
CA PRO A 319 21.19 -4.73 2.88
C PRO A 319 20.77 -4.27 4.28
N MET A 320 20.36 -3.01 4.43
CA MET A 320 19.87 -2.47 5.71
C MET A 320 18.36 -2.65 5.92
N SER A 321 17.65 -3.22 4.95
CA SER A 321 16.23 -3.59 5.06
C SER A 321 16.11 -4.93 5.78
N TYR A 322 14.99 -5.13 6.48
CA TYR A 322 14.70 -6.41 7.15
C TYR A 322 14.71 -7.59 6.16
N PHE A 323 14.06 -7.44 5.00
CA PHE A 323 14.05 -8.49 3.98
C PHE A 323 15.40 -8.63 3.26
N GLY A 324 16.27 -7.62 3.30
CA GLY A 324 17.64 -7.76 2.80
C GLY A 324 18.49 -8.71 3.65
N ASN A 325 18.25 -8.75 4.96
CA ASN A 325 18.90 -9.68 5.89
C ASN A 325 18.16 -11.01 6.03
N HIS A 326 16.84 -11.01 5.88
CA HIS A 326 15.96 -12.17 6.06
C HIS A 326 15.14 -12.46 4.79
N SER A 327 15.80 -12.60 3.64
CA SER A 327 15.10 -12.81 2.37
C SER A 327 14.45 -14.20 2.27
N ASP A 328 14.91 -15.16 3.08
CA ASP A 328 14.34 -16.52 3.16
C ASP A 328 12.86 -16.50 3.57
N VAL A 329 12.42 -15.49 4.33
CA VAL A 329 11.02 -15.29 4.75
C VAL A 329 10.07 -15.06 3.56
N LEU A 330 10.61 -14.64 2.41
CA LEU A 330 9.86 -14.40 1.18
C LEU A 330 9.80 -15.62 0.27
N GLN A 331 10.56 -16.68 0.57
CA GLN A 331 10.55 -17.91 -0.21
C GLN A 331 9.42 -18.83 0.24
N LEU A 332 8.87 -19.57 -0.72
CA LEU A 332 7.92 -20.63 -0.44
C LEU A 332 8.65 -21.82 0.16
N THR A 333 8.12 -22.37 1.25
CA THR A 333 8.62 -23.62 1.82
C THR A 333 8.05 -24.83 1.06
N GLU A 334 8.71 -25.99 1.12
CA GLU A 334 8.25 -27.20 0.43
C GLU A 334 6.82 -27.61 0.82
N SER A 335 6.42 -27.37 2.07
CA SER A 335 5.08 -27.61 2.59
C SER A 335 4.00 -26.71 1.98
N GLU A 336 4.39 -25.58 1.37
CA GLU A 336 3.47 -24.60 0.79
C GLU A 336 3.30 -24.79 -0.72
N ILE A 337 4.08 -25.69 -1.33
CA ILE A 337 4.01 -26.03 -2.74
C ILE A 337 2.92 -27.09 -2.93
N ILE A 338 1.95 -26.78 -3.78
CA ILE A 338 0.83 -27.67 -4.10
C ILE A 338 1.18 -28.41 -5.39
N TYR A 339 1.24 -29.74 -5.32
CA TYR A 339 1.42 -30.56 -6.51
C TYR A 339 0.06 -30.94 -7.11
N VAL A 340 -0.21 -30.45 -8.32
CA VAL A 340 -1.44 -30.77 -9.06
C VAL A 340 -1.06 -31.66 -10.25
N PRO A 341 -1.44 -32.96 -10.27
CA PRO A 341 -1.00 -33.93 -11.29
C PRO A 341 -1.34 -33.55 -12.74
N GLU A 342 -2.42 -32.80 -12.95
CA GLU A 342 -2.91 -32.40 -14.27
C GLU A 342 -2.30 -31.09 -14.78
N PHE A 343 -1.58 -30.37 -13.92
CA PHE A 343 -1.05 -29.05 -14.24
C PHE A 343 0.37 -29.13 -14.83
N LYS A 344 0.49 -28.88 -16.14
CA LYS A 344 1.76 -28.87 -16.88
C LYS A 344 2.51 -27.53 -16.80
N GLY A 345 2.26 -26.73 -15.76
CA GLY A 345 2.99 -25.48 -15.55
C GLY A 345 4.44 -25.75 -15.17
N LYS A 346 5.38 -24.97 -15.74
CA LYS A 346 6.81 -25.02 -15.37
C LYS A 346 7.07 -24.44 -13.98
N ASN A 347 6.15 -23.64 -13.48
CA ASN A 347 6.31 -22.83 -12.28
C ASN A 347 5.56 -23.46 -11.10
N THR A 348 6.03 -23.18 -9.88
CA THR A 348 5.46 -23.73 -8.66
C THR A 348 4.07 -23.14 -8.40
N VAL A 349 3.15 -24.00 -7.95
CA VAL A 349 1.80 -23.59 -7.54
C VAL A 349 1.79 -23.48 -6.02
N SER A 350 1.31 -22.36 -5.50
CA SER A 350 1.14 -22.15 -4.05
C SER A 350 0.00 -21.17 -3.80
N SER A 351 -0.61 -21.26 -2.62
CA SER A 351 -1.56 -20.26 -2.14
C SER A 351 -0.89 -19.05 -1.49
N LYS A 352 0.40 -19.15 -1.17
CA LYS A 352 1.15 -18.16 -0.37
C LYS A 352 2.17 -17.36 -1.17
N HIS A 353 2.05 -17.33 -2.50
CA HIS A 353 2.89 -16.45 -3.31
C HIS A 353 2.79 -15.00 -2.81
N GLN A 354 3.95 -14.36 -2.64
CA GLN A 354 4.07 -13.02 -2.09
C GLN A 354 4.63 -12.05 -3.13
N ILE A 355 4.20 -10.80 -3.04
CA ILE A 355 4.72 -9.67 -3.80
C ILE A 355 5.24 -8.65 -2.80
N LEU A 356 6.35 -8.00 -3.16
CA LEU A 356 6.86 -6.87 -2.41
C LEU A 356 6.33 -5.57 -3.00
N ILE A 357 5.83 -4.70 -2.13
CA ILE A 357 5.48 -3.33 -2.46
C ILE A 357 6.55 -2.45 -1.84
N TYR A 358 7.03 -1.45 -2.57
CA TYR A 358 8.14 -0.61 -2.11
C TYR A 358 7.88 0.88 -2.34
N MET A 359 8.54 1.71 -1.54
CA MET A 359 8.39 3.17 -1.63
C MET A 359 9.29 3.75 -2.72
N SER A 360 10.57 3.40 -2.70
CA SER A 360 11.59 3.99 -3.57
C SER A 360 12.62 2.98 -4.03
N LEU A 361 13.17 3.22 -5.21
CA LEU A 361 14.27 2.45 -5.78
C LEU A 361 15.54 3.31 -5.77
N LEU A 362 16.61 2.79 -5.17
CA LEU A 362 17.91 3.46 -5.04
C LEU A 362 18.88 2.90 -6.09
N GLU A 363 19.34 3.74 -7.00
CA GLU A 363 20.30 3.36 -8.03
C GLU A 363 21.72 3.82 -7.68
N THR A 364 22.62 2.85 -7.59
CA THR A 364 24.05 3.08 -7.40
C THR A 364 24.81 2.31 -8.48
N THR A 365 25.70 1.39 -8.11
CA THR A 365 26.24 0.37 -9.03
C THR A 365 25.24 -0.75 -9.29
N LYS A 366 24.37 -1.02 -8.30
CA LYS A 366 23.22 -1.92 -8.38
C LYS A 366 21.97 -1.14 -7.98
N ALA A 367 20.82 -1.61 -8.44
CA ALA A 367 19.52 -1.08 -8.02
C ALA A 367 19.05 -1.80 -6.75
N TYR A 368 18.61 -1.02 -5.77
CA TYR A 368 18.14 -1.51 -4.47
C TYR A 368 16.71 -1.07 -4.18
N ILE A 369 15.89 -2.01 -3.70
CA ILE A 369 14.54 -1.72 -3.21
C ILE A 369 14.63 -1.24 -1.75
N MET A 370 13.99 -0.10 -1.46
CA MET A 370 13.95 0.51 -0.13
C MET A 370 12.52 0.53 0.43
N ASN A 371 12.39 0.38 1.76
CA ASN A 371 11.13 0.43 2.50
C ASN A 371 10.08 -0.52 1.91
N SER A 372 10.36 -1.82 1.99
CA SER A 372 9.54 -2.85 1.35
C SER A 372 8.55 -3.50 2.32
N LEU A 373 7.38 -3.86 1.81
CA LEU A 373 6.27 -4.51 2.51
C LEU A 373 5.85 -5.76 1.74
N ARG A 374 5.69 -6.90 2.41
CA ARG A 374 5.16 -8.12 1.77
C ARG A 374 3.63 -8.12 1.70
N MET A 375 3.07 -8.58 0.58
CA MET A 375 1.63 -8.71 0.37
C MET A 375 1.29 -10.00 -0.38
N PRO A 376 0.10 -10.60 -0.15
CA PRO A 376 -0.39 -11.73 -0.95
C PRO A 376 -0.48 -11.37 -2.43
N GLY A 377 0.03 -12.23 -3.31
CA GLY A 377 0.28 -11.88 -4.70
C GLY A 377 -0.97 -11.62 -5.54
N ALA A 378 -1.70 -12.68 -5.90
CA ALA A 378 -2.86 -12.62 -6.78
C ALA A 378 -3.94 -11.65 -6.25
N GLN A 379 -4.20 -11.66 -4.95
CA GLN A 379 -5.20 -10.81 -4.31
C GLN A 379 -4.82 -9.33 -4.47
N THR A 380 -3.56 -8.95 -4.21
CA THR A 380 -3.10 -7.57 -4.36
C THR A 380 -3.17 -7.11 -5.82
N LEU A 381 -2.70 -7.95 -6.76
CA LEU A 381 -2.74 -7.63 -8.17
C LEU A 381 -4.17 -7.45 -8.66
N LEU A 382 -5.08 -8.36 -8.29
CA LEU A 382 -6.47 -8.30 -8.73
C LEU A 382 -7.26 -7.17 -8.04
N LEU A 383 -6.78 -6.61 -6.93
CA LEU A 383 -7.39 -5.43 -6.31
C LEU A 383 -6.89 -4.10 -6.89
N PHE A 384 -5.61 -3.98 -7.28
CA PHE A 384 -5.02 -2.69 -7.67
C PHE A 384 -4.59 -2.56 -9.13
N SER A 385 -4.46 -3.66 -9.88
CA SER A 385 -4.08 -3.61 -11.30
C SER A 385 -5.01 -2.74 -12.13
N ARG A 386 -4.40 -2.02 -13.07
CA ARG A 386 -5.08 -1.10 -13.98
C ARG A 386 -5.65 -1.85 -15.18
N ASN A 387 -4.95 -2.87 -15.64
CA ASN A 387 -5.37 -3.73 -16.74
C ASN A 387 -5.28 -5.20 -16.32
N ILE A 388 -6.39 -5.91 -16.41
CA ILE A 388 -6.54 -7.33 -16.18
C ILE A 388 -7.02 -7.94 -17.48
N CYS A 389 -6.23 -8.84 -18.04
CA CYS A 389 -6.51 -9.55 -19.28
C CYS A 389 -6.74 -11.02 -18.95
N THR A 390 -7.81 -11.62 -19.45
CA THR A 390 -8.12 -13.04 -19.18
C THR A 390 -8.31 -13.82 -20.47
N ASN A 391 -8.14 -15.15 -20.38
CA ASN A 391 -8.60 -16.08 -21.40
C ASN A 391 -10.09 -16.44 -21.19
N ARG A 392 -10.65 -17.20 -22.13
CA ARG A 392 -12.04 -17.68 -22.11
C ARG A 392 -12.46 -18.39 -20.81
N ASN A 393 -11.56 -19.16 -20.20
CA ASN A 393 -11.84 -20.00 -19.03
C ASN A 393 -11.25 -19.45 -17.71
N PHE A 394 -10.73 -18.22 -17.71
CA PHE A 394 -10.06 -17.58 -16.56
C PHE A 394 -8.85 -18.34 -15.97
N SER A 395 -8.37 -19.41 -16.60
CA SER A 395 -7.18 -20.16 -16.13
C SER A 395 -5.89 -19.36 -16.24
N GLN A 396 -5.82 -18.38 -17.14
CA GLN A 396 -4.70 -17.47 -17.28
C GLN A 396 -5.17 -16.03 -17.19
N ILE A 397 -4.50 -15.27 -16.31
CA ILE A 397 -4.77 -13.86 -16.08
C ILE A 397 -3.46 -13.09 -16.21
N ILE A 398 -3.47 -12.01 -16.98
CA ILE A 398 -2.34 -11.10 -17.10
C ILE A 398 -2.69 -9.76 -16.45
N CYS A 399 -1.87 -9.31 -15.51
CA CYS A 399 -2.00 -8.03 -14.82
C CYS A 399 -0.96 -7.02 -15.33
N ASP A 400 -1.42 -5.81 -15.65
CA ASP A 400 -0.64 -4.66 -16.14
C ASP A 400 0.32 -4.99 -17.29
N SER A 401 -0.05 -6.01 -18.10
CA SER A 401 0.70 -6.50 -19.26
C SER A 401 2.08 -7.11 -18.96
N TRP A 402 2.55 -7.21 -17.72
CA TRP A 402 3.87 -7.77 -17.41
C TRP A 402 3.85 -8.94 -16.42
N LEU A 403 2.72 -9.19 -15.75
CA LEU A 403 2.57 -10.28 -14.78
C LEU A 403 1.54 -11.29 -15.23
N GLN A 404 1.91 -12.56 -15.20
CA GLN A 404 1.01 -13.67 -15.50
C GLN A 404 0.70 -14.44 -14.22
N LEU A 405 -0.59 -14.66 -13.98
CA LEU A 405 -1.13 -15.58 -12.99
C LEU A 405 -1.75 -16.76 -13.71
N GLU A 406 -1.36 -17.97 -13.32
CA GLU A 406 -1.89 -19.20 -13.88
C GLU A 406 -2.55 -20.02 -12.78
N PHE A 407 -3.83 -20.35 -12.98
CA PHE A 407 -4.64 -21.06 -12.02
C PHE A 407 -4.83 -22.51 -12.50
N PRO A 408 -4.46 -23.52 -11.69
CA PRO A 408 -4.75 -24.91 -12.02
C PRO A 408 -6.25 -25.20 -12.00
N LEU A 409 -7.01 -24.51 -11.13
CA LEU A 409 -8.46 -24.62 -11.02
C LEU A 409 -9.11 -23.34 -11.56
N PRO A 410 -9.73 -23.37 -12.76
CA PRO A 410 -10.32 -22.18 -13.37
C PRO A 410 -11.49 -21.60 -12.54
N GLU A 411 -12.28 -22.46 -11.87
CA GLU A 411 -13.41 -22.01 -11.05
C GLU A 411 -12.97 -21.14 -9.85
N ALA A 412 -11.79 -21.42 -9.29
CA ALA A 412 -11.24 -20.61 -8.22
C ALA A 412 -10.84 -19.22 -8.72
N ALA A 413 -10.28 -19.14 -9.93
CA ALA A 413 -9.93 -17.88 -10.59
C ALA A 413 -11.18 -17.03 -10.90
N GLU A 414 -12.23 -17.66 -11.45
CA GLU A 414 -13.54 -17.05 -11.70
C GLU A 414 -14.10 -16.37 -10.45
N ASN A 415 -14.18 -17.13 -9.35
CA ASN A 415 -14.73 -16.65 -8.08
C ASN A 415 -13.88 -15.51 -7.49
N LEU A 416 -12.54 -15.60 -7.62
CA LEU A 416 -11.62 -14.60 -7.11
C LEU A 416 -11.78 -13.28 -7.87
N ILE A 417 -11.80 -13.29 -9.21
CA ILE A 417 -12.03 -12.09 -10.03
C ILE A 417 -13.41 -11.48 -9.75
N LEU A 418 -14.44 -12.30 -9.62
CA LEU A 418 -15.78 -11.83 -9.31
C LEU A 418 -15.87 -11.15 -7.93
N LYS A 419 -15.18 -11.70 -6.91
CA LYS A 419 -15.05 -11.04 -5.61
C LYS A 419 -14.27 -9.73 -5.72
N ALA A 420 -13.13 -9.72 -6.44
CA ALA A 420 -12.29 -8.54 -6.62
C ALA A 420 -13.03 -7.39 -7.32
N THR A 421 -13.80 -7.71 -8.37
CA THR A 421 -14.58 -6.72 -9.13
C THR A 421 -15.71 -6.12 -8.30
N LYS A 422 -16.43 -6.93 -7.52
CA LYS A 422 -17.42 -6.45 -6.54
C LYS A 422 -16.78 -5.50 -5.53
N LEU A 423 -15.62 -5.87 -4.98
CA LEU A 423 -14.88 -5.03 -4.01
C LEU A 423 -14.40 -3.71 -4.60
N ARG A 424 -13.90 -3.70 -5.84
CA ARG A 424 -13.51 -2.48 -6.55
C ARG A 424 -14.71 -1.56 -6.78
N ASN A 425 -15.83 -2.12 -7.24
CA ASN A 425 -17.05 -1.34 -7.48
C ASN A 425 -17.60 -0.73 -6.18
N THR A 426 -17.61 -1.48 -5.07
CA THR A 426 -18.04 -0.95 -3.76
C THR A 426 -17.06 0.09 -3.23
N TRP A 427 -15.76 -0.10 -3.41
CA TRP A 427 -14.73 0.91 -3.11
C TRP A 427 -15.01 2.20 -3.87
N ASP A 428 -15.12 2.15 -5.19
CA ASP A 428 -15.32 3.33 -6.04
C ASP A 428 -16.61 4.07 -5.69
N ASN A 429 -17.69 3.34 -5.39
CA ASN A 429 -18.95 3.93 -4.97
C ASN A 429 -18.82 4.62 -3.60
N LEU A 430 -18.13 4.02 -2.63
CA LEU A 430 -17.87 4.67 -1.34
C LEU A 430 -16.97 5.89 -1.47
N LEU A 431 -15.97 5.83 -2.34
CA LEU A 431 -15.09 6.95 -2.63
C LEU A 431 -15.88 8.12 -3.22
N LYS A 432 -16.77 7.87 -4.19
CA LYS A 432 -17.68 8.89 -4.74
C LYS A 432 -18.59 9.49 -3.66
N LEU A 433 -19.22 8.65 -2.82
CA LEU A 433 -20.08 9.11 -1.74
C LEU A 433 -19.33 10.00 -0.73
N LYS A 434 -18.10 9.64 -0.39
CA LYS A 434 -17.25 10.40 0.54
C LYS A 434 -16.81 11.74 -0.04
N LEU A 435 -16.48 11.77 -1.34
CA LEU A 435 -16.21 13.01 -2.07
C LEU A 435 -17.42 13.96 -2.07
N GLU A 436 -18.63 13.42 -2.10
CA GLU A 436 -19.88 14.19 -1.97
C GLU A 436 -20.21 14.58 -0.51
N GLY A 437 -19.36 14.22 0.47
CA GLY A 437 -19.56 14.50 1.88
C GLY A 437 -20.57 13.58 2.58
N ARG A 438 -20.99 12.47 1.94
CA ARG A 438 -21.88 11.46 2.54
C ARG A 438 -21.04 10.34 3.15
N SER A 439 -21.41 9.88 4.35
CA SER A 439 -20.77 8.73 5.01
C SER A 439 -21.79 7.64 5.29
N ASN A 440 -21.42 6.40 4.99
CA ASN A 440 -22.22 5.21 5.27
C ASN A 440 -21.36 4.21 6.04
N ARG A 441 -21.36 4.35 7.38
CA ARG A 441 -20.54 3.54 8.28
C ARG A 441 -20.76 2.03 8.12
N LYS A 442 -21.99 1.61 7.80
CA LYS A 442 -22.30 0.19 7.63
C LYS A 442 -21.60 -0.39 6.40
N SER A 443 -21.67 0.32 5.27
CA SER A 443 -21.00 -0.09 4.03
C SER A 443 -19.49 0.04 4.13
N GLU A 444 -18.96 1.07 4.80
CA GLU A 444 -17.52 1.22 5.09
C GLU A 444 -17.00 0.04 5.91
N HIS A 445 -17.72 -0.35 6.97
CA HIS A 445 -17.34 -1.49 7.80
C HIS A 445 -17.42 -2.80 7.03
N GLN A 446 -18.51 -3.04 6.30
CA GLN A 446 -18.67 -4.24 5.48
C GLN A 446 -17.52 -4.38 4.47
N LEU A 447 -17.17 -3.28 3.78
CA LEU A 447 -16.07 -3.30 2.82
C LEU A 447 -14.74 -3.69 3.48
N SER A 448 -14.43 -3.14 4.66
CA SER A 448 -13.21 -3.50 5.38
C SER A 448 -13.16 -4.98 5.79
N VAL A 449 -14.31 -5.58 6.11
CA VAL A 449 -14.39 -7.01 6.45
C VAL A 449 -14.17 -7.83 5.19
N ASP A 450 -14.89 -7.52 4.12
CA ASP A 450 -14.82 -8.26 2.86
C ASP A 450 -13.43 -8.18 2.22
N MET A 451 -12.75 -7.04 2.33
CA MET A 451 -11.36 -6.87 1.87
C MET A 451 -10.38 -7.77 2.64
N VAL A 452 -10.49 -7.82 3.96
CA VAL A 452 -9.60 -8.68 4.77
C VAL A 452 -9.88 -10.15 4.48
N GLN A 453 -11.15 -10.54 4.34
CA GLN A 453 -11.51 -11.91 3.92
C GLN A 453 -10.95 -12.24 2.53
N PHE A 454 -11.01 -11.31 1.59
CA PHE A 454 -10.45 -11.47 0.26
C PHE A 454 -8.94 -11.65 0.26
N MET A 455 -8.21 -10.86 1.05
CA MET A 455 -6.76 -10.99 1.18
C MET A 455 -6.33 -12.31 1.84
N ASN A 456 -7.21 -12.92 2.64
CA ASN A 456 -6.95 -14.18 3.34
C ASN A 456 -7.40 -15.42 2.54
N ALA A 457 -7.96 -15.26 1.34
CA ALA A 457 -8.42 -16.39 0.54
C ALA A 457 -7.25 -17.28 0.11
N GLU A 458 -7.25 -18.54 0.53
CA GLU A 458 -6.22 -19.53 0.20
C GLU A 458 -6.53 -20.19 -1.14
N ILE A 459 -5.97 -19.65 -2.22
CA ILE A 459 -6.19 -20.15 -3.59
C ILE A 459 -4.84 -20.48 -4.19
N GLY A 460 -4.65 -21.71 -4.68
CA GLY A 460 -3.42 -22.12 -5.34
C GLY A 460 -3.31 -21.51 -6.74
N TYR A 461 -2.22 -20.80 -7.02
CA TYR A 461 -1.89 -20.29 -8.34
C TYR A 461 -0.38 -20.32 -8.56
N SER A 462 0.03 -20.12 -9.81
CA SER A 462 1.42 -19.86 -10.17
C SER A 462 1.59 -18.44 -10.67
N MET A 463 2.76 -17.86 -10.43
CA MET A 463 3.09 -16.50 -10.82
C MET A 463 4.32 -16.52 -11.73
N LYS A 464 4.27 -15.75 -12.81
CA LYS A 464 5.37 -15.61 -13.77
C LYS A 464 5.49 -14.16 -14.22
N ARG A 465 6.74 -13.70 -14.39
CA ARG A 465 7.02 -12.46 -15.11
C ARG A 465 7.00 -12.70 -16.62
N LEU A 466 6.26 -11.87 -17.34
CA LEU A 466 6.24 -11.85 -18.80
C LEU A 466 7.41 -11.04 -19.35
N LEU A 467 8.07 -11.60 -20.37
CA LEU A 467 9.08 -10.89 -21.15
C LEU A 467 8.42 -10.21 -22.36
N ALA A 468 9.11 -9.25 -22.97
CA ALA A 468 8.62 -8.56 -24.16
C ALA A 468 8.36 -9.50 -25.36
N ALA A 469 9.04 -10.66 -25.41
CA ALA A 469 8.77 -11.69 -26.41
C ALA A 469 7.43 -12.41 -26.14
N ASP A 470 7.16 -12.75 -24.88
CA ASP A 470 5.91 -13.39 -24.47
C ASP A 470 4.72 -12.47 -24.78
N GLN A 471 4.83 -11.17 -24.48
CA GLN A 471 3.78 -10.18 -24.77
C GLN A 471 3.38 -10.12 -26.25
N LYS A 472 4.24 -10.49 -27.20
CA LYS A 472 3.89 -10.48 -28.64
C LYS A 472 3.10 -11.71 -29.07
N VAL A 473 3.21 -12.80 -28.33
CA VAL A 473 2.62 -14.10 -28.69
C VAL A 473 1.32 -14.34 -27.93
N MET A 474 1.22 -13.81 -26.71
CA MET A 474 0.14 -14.15 -25.78
C MET A 474 -1.20 -13.50 -26.09
N TYR A 475 -1.26 -12.44 -26.90
CA TYR A 475 -2.52 -11.75 -27.23
C TYR A 475 -3.01 -12.13 -28.62
N VAL A 476 -4.33 -12.32 -28.75
CA VAL A 476 -4.99 -12.66 -30.02
C VAL A 476 -4.96 -11.47 -31.00
N GLY A 477 -4.97 -10.23 -30.48
CA GLY A 477 -5.02 -9.00 -31.27
C GLY A 477 -6.42 -8.66 -31.77
N PRO A 478 -6.62 -7.49 -32.41
CA PRO A 478 -7.93 -6.97 -32.81
C PRO A 478 -8.64 -7.73 -33.94
N SER A 479 -7.99 -8.74 -34.53
CA SER A 479 -8.49 -9.54 -35.66
C SER A 479 -8.94 -10.95 -35.26
N GLY A 480 -9.17 -11.21 -33.97
CA GLY A 480 -9.71 -12.48 -33.46
C GLY A 480 -11.19 -12.67 -33.78
N GLU A 481 -11.67 -13.93 -33.77
CA GLU A 481 -13.09 -14.23 -33.89
C GLU A 481 -13.86 -13.54 -32.75
N HIS A 482 -14.76 -12.62 -33.10
CA HIS A 482 -15.50 -11.82 -32.14
C HIS A 482 -16.61 -12.65 -31.49
N ILE A 483 -16.57 -12.79 -30.16
CA ILE A 483 -17.69 -13.32 -29.40
C ILE A 483 -18.76 -12.22 -29.32
N SER A 484 -19.99 -12.52 -29.74
CA SER A 484 -21.12 -11.65 -29.46
C SER A 484 -21.46 -11.72 -27.96
N PHE A 485 -21.22 -10.63 -27.21
CA PHE A 485 -21.67 -10.55 -25.82
C PHE A 485 -23.20 -10.44 -25.78
N THR A 486 -23.86 -11.48 -25.28
CA THR A 486 -25.33 -11.52 -25.10
C THR A 486 -25.65 -11.77 -23.63
N GLY A 487 -26.39 -10.86 -22.98
CA GLY A 487 -26.85 -11.03 -21.59
C GLY A 487 -26.36 -9.94 -20.61
N PRO A 488 -26.73 -10.02 -19.32
CA PRO A 488 -26.29 -9.07 -18.30
C PRO A 488 -24.79 -9.24 -18.00
N ASN A 489 -24.12 -8.16 -17.59
CA ASN A 489 -22.70 -8.20 -17.24
C ASN A 489 -22.51 -8.62 -15.79
N PRO A 490 -21.82 -9.74 -15.50
CA PRO A 490 -21.68 -10.22 -14.14
C PRO A 490 -20.65 -9.46 -13.30
N PHE A 491 -19.77 -8.69 -13.94
CA PHE A 491 -18.66 -8.00 -13.28
C PHE A 491 -18.91 -6.52 -13.02
N CYS A 492 -19.78 -5.89 -13.81
CA CYS A 492 -20.18 -4.50 -13.64
C CYS A 492 -21.69 -4.39 -13.78
N GLY A 493 -22.34 -3.58 -12.92
CA GLY A 493 -23.78 -3.31 -13.06
C GLY A 493 -24.10 -2.53 -14.34
N ASP A 494 -25.37 -2.20 -14.53
CA ASP A 494 -25.94 -1.60 -15.77
C ASP A 494 -25.30 -0.28 -16.26
N ASN A 495 -24.37 0.29 -15.49
CA ASN A 495 -23.73 1.58 -15.77
C ASN A 495 -22.58 1.52 -16.79
N TRP A 496 -22.09 0.33 -17.17
CA TRP A 496 -20.96 0.18 -18.11
C TRP A 496 -21.39 -0.51 -19.40
N GLN A 497 -21.16 0.15 -20.53
CA GLN A 497 -21.36 -0.44 -21.86
C GLN A 497 -20.15 -1.28 -22.25
N VAL A 498 -20.41 -2.55 -22.55
CA VAL A 498 -19.40 -3.50 -23.02
C VAL A 498 -18.90 -3.05 -24.39
N CYS A 499 -17.58 -2.94 -24.54
CA CYS A 499 -16.92 -2.50 -25.76
C CYS A 499 -15.73 -3.38 -26.11
N GLU A 500 -15.35 -3.41 -27.38
CA GLU A 500 -14.18 -4.17 -27.83
C GLU A 500 -12.88 -3.43 -27.48
N ASP A 501 -11.80 -4.18 -27.27
CA ASP A 501 -10.49 -3.62 -27.00
C ASP A 501 -9.64 -3.52 -28.27
N ASP A 502 -9.42 -2.31 -28.76
CA ASP A 502 -8.58 -2.05 -29.95
C ASP A 502 -7.12 -2.52 -29.79
N LYS A 503 -6.61 -2.60 -28.56
CA LYS A 503 -5.19 -2.84 -28.28
C LYS A 503 -4.87 -4.33 -28.12
N TYR A 504 -5.67 -5.05 -27.37
CA TYR A 504 -5.40 -6.46 -27.01
C TYR A 504 -6.31 -7.44 -27.76
N GLY A 505 -7.40 -6.97 -28.38
CA GLY A 505 -8.50 -7.81 -28.82
C GLY A 505 -9.42 -8.21 -27.67
N GLY A 506 -10.53 -8.87 -28.00
CA GLY A 506 -11.52 -9.33 -27.02
C GLY A 506 -12.45 -8.23 -26.51
N ILE A 507 -13.12 -8.51 -25.38
CA ILE A 507 -14.27 -7.73 -24.89
C ILE A 507 -13.96 -7.11 -23.53
N ARG A 508 -14.07 -5.78 -23.41
CA ARG A 508 -13.95 -5.08 -22.13
C ARG A 508 -15.23 -5.18 -21.32
N LEU A 509 -15.20 -6.02 -20.29
CA LEU A 509 -16.31 -6.21 -19.35
C LEU A 509 -16.32 -5.13 -18.25
N ALA A 510 -15.17 -4.54 -17.93
CA ALA A 510 -15.05 -3.43 -17.00
C ALA A 510 -13.95 -2.47 -17.47
N PRO A 511 -13.81 -1.25 -16.91
CA PRO A 511 -12.78 -0.29 -17.30
C PRO A 511 -11.34 -0.85 -17.26
N TYR A 512 -11.12 -1.87 -16.44
CA TYR A 512 -9.84 -2.53 -16.21
C TYR A 512 -9.83 -4.02 -16.60
N LEU A 513 -10.95 -4.63 -17.01
CA LEU A 513 -11.05 -6.08 -17.26
C LEU A 513 -11.38 -6.35 -18.73
N THR A 514 -10.45 -6.98 -19.45
CA THR A 514 -10.61 -7.42 -20.83
C THR A 514 -10.68 -8.96 -20.88
N TYR A 515 -11.81 -9.46 -21.36
CA TYR A 515 -12.12 -10.88 -21.49
C TYR A 515 -11.75 -11.41 -22.87
N ASP A 516 -11.27 -12.65 -22.89
CA ASP A 516 -10.90 -13.43 -24.08
C ASP A 516 -9.92 -12.74 -25.02
N CYS A 517 -8.90 -12.10 -24.44
CA CYS A 517 -7.82 -11.45 -25.19
C CYS A 517 -6.54 -12.29 -25.26
N LEU A 518 -6.48 -13.40 -24.52
CA LEU A 518 -5.28 -14.22 -24.37
C LEU A 518 -5.37 -15.53 -25.17
N THR A 519 -4.26 -15.90 -25.81
CA THR A 519 -4.09 -17.20 -26.45
C THR A 519 -3.88 -18.28 -25.38
N GLY A 520 -4.84 -19.18 -25.20
CA GLY A 520 -4.73 -20.29 -24.25
C GLY A 520 -4.81 -21.66 -24.94
N GLN A 521 -4.01 -22.62 -24.48
CA GLN A 521 -4.12 -24.03 -24.88
C GLN A 521 -5.48 -24.59 -24.43
N SER A 522 -6.44 -24.64 -25.35
CA SER A 522 -7.67 -25.42 -25.20
C SER A 522 -7.34 -26.91 -25.17
N LEU A 523 -7.22 -27.48 -23.97
CA LEU A 523 -7.31 -28.93 -23.77
C LEU A 523 -8.15 -29.26 -22.54
N VAL A 524 -9.24 -28.54 -22.32
CA VAL A 524 -10.33 -29.06 -21.50
C VAL A 524 -11.50 -29.30 -22.45
N VAL A 525 -11.77 -30.58 -22.69
CA VAL A 525 -13.04 -31.04 -23.25
C VAL A 525 -14.12 -30.45 -22.33
N TYR A 526 -15.00 -29.61 -22.86
CA TYR A 526 -16.07 -29.02 -22.07
C TYR A 526 -17.01 -30.15 -21.63
N ASP A 527 -16.85 -30.62 -20.40
CA ASP A 527 -17.88 -31.42 -19.77
C ASP A 527 -19.12 -30.52 -19.57
N PRO A 528 -20.33 -31.02 -19.86
CA PRO A 528 -21.55 -30.25 -19.67
C PRO A 528 -21.68 -29.84 -18.20
N TRP A 529 -21.77 -28.54 -17.94
CA TRP A 529 -21.91 -28.01 -16.59
C TRP A 529 -23.36 -28.09 -16.15
N ILE A 530 -23.59 -28.68 -14.99
CA ILE A 530 -24.90 -28.74 -14.35
C ILE A 530 -24.96 -27.63 -13.32
N CYS A 531 -25.92 -26.72 -13.46
CA CYS A 531 -26.12 -25.66 -12.49
C CYS A 531 -26.64 -26.26 -11.16
N PRO A 532 -25.98 -26.00 -10.01
CA PRO A 532 -26.38 -26.57 -8.72
C PRO A 532 -27.70 -25.99 -8.16
N PHE A 533 -28.24 -24.92 -8.76
CA PHE A 533 -29.45 -24.26 -8.30
C PHE A 533 -30.70 -24.65 -9.10
N CYS A 534 -30.58 -24.86 -10.42
CA CYS A 534 -31.72 -25.19 -11.29
C CYS A 534 -31.59 -26.57 -11.97
N ASN A 535 -30.49 -27.30 -11.74
CA ASN A 535 -30.19 -28.60 -12.34
C ASN A 535 -30.24 -28.64 -13.88
N SER A 536 -30.22 -27.50 -14.57
CA SER A 536 -30.13 -27.48 -16.03
C SER A 536 -28.71 -27.77 -16.49
N THR A 537 -28.56 -28.72 -17.42
CA THR A 537 -27.33 -28.96 -18.17
C THR A 537 -27.13 -27.85 -19.19
N ILE A 538 -26.09 -27.05 -19.03
CA ILE A 538 -25.66 -26.07 -20.02
C ILE A 538 -24.48 -26.70 -20.77
N GLU A 539 -24.61 -26.82 -22.09
CA GLU A 539 -23.47 -27.11 -22.96
C GLU A 539 -22.56 -25.87 -22.92
N VAL A 540 -21.56 -25.89 -22.03
CA VAL A 540 -20.75 -24.71 -21.73
C VAL A 540 -19.88 -24.41 -22.94
N THR A 541 -20.15 -23.31 -23.62
CA THR A 541 -19.21 -22.78 -24.61
C THR A 541 -18.25 -21.80 -23.95
N SER A 542 -18.63 -21.08 -22.88
CA SER A 542 -17.77 -20.09 -22.21
C SER A 542 -18.01 -19.98 -20.69
N ALA A 543 -16.96 -19.69 -19.92
CA ALA A 543 -17.09 -19.42 -18.48
C ALA A 543 -17.96 -18.19 -18.17
N LEU A 544 -18.05 -17.26 -19.12
CA LEU A 544 -18.89 -16.06 -18.99
C LEU A 544 -20.38 -16.41 -19.00
N GLU A 545 -20.83 -17.29 -19.90
CA GLU A 545 -22.22 -17.79 -19.95
C GLU A 545 -22.61 -18.48 -18.63
N LYS A 546 -21.69 -19.27 -18.05
CA LYS A 546 -21.87 -19.89 -16.73
C LYS A 546 -22.11 -18.85 -15.64
N LEU A 547 -21.35 -17.76 -15.61
CA LEU A 547 -21.52 -16.67 -14.64
C LEU A 547 -22.82 -15.89 -14.84
N GLN A 548 -23.18 -15.59 -16.09
CA GLN A 548 -24.45 -14.93 -16.43
C GLN A 548 -25.64 -15.77 -15.99
N HIS A 549 -25.62 -17.08 -16.27
CA HIS A 549 -26.66 -18.00 -15.83
C HIS A 549 -26.75 -18.06 -14.30
N ARG A 550 -25.61 -18.15 -13.58
CA ARG A 550 -25.60 -18.13 -12.11
C ARG A 550 -26.29 -16.89 -11.55
N GLN A 551 -26.06 -15.71 -12.12
CA GLN A 551 -26.70 -14.48 -11.65
C GLN A 551 -28.21 -14.46 -11.89
N VAL A 552 -28.66 -14.91 -13.06
CA VAL A 552 -30.09 -15.00 -13.37
C VAL A 552 -30.76 -16.03 -12.45
N CYS A 553 -30.12 -17.18 -12.23
CA CYS A 553 -30.64 -18.21 -11.35
C CYS A 553 -30.71 -17.74 -9.89
N ASP A 554 -29.70 -17.03 -9.38
CA ASP A 554 -29.66 -16.48 -8.01
C ASP A 554 -30.81 -15.50 -7.74
N SER A 555 -31.14 -14.67 -8.74
CA SER A 555 -32.30 -13.76 -8.68
C SER A 555 -33.66 -14.48 -8.61
N GLN A 556 -33.72 -15.73 -9.09
CA GLN A 556 -34.93 -16.55 -9.06
C GLN A 556 -35.02 -17.39 -7.78
N THR A 557 -33.92 -17.93 -7.26
CA THR A 557 -33.91 -18.71 -6.00
C THR A 557 -34.09 -17.87 -4.74
N THR A 558 -33.69 -16.60 -4.73
CA THR A 558 -34.01 -15.70 -3.59
C THR A 558 -35.51 -15.44 -3.41
N SER A 559 -36.33 -15.79 -4.41
CA SER A 559 -37.79 -15.78 -4.33
C SER A 559 -38.42 -17.13 -3.95
N GLY A 560 -37.63 -18.19 -3.76
CA GLY A 560 -38.10 -19.56 -3.51
C GLY A 560 -37.19 -20.39 -2.60
N THR A 561 -37.71 -20.63 -1.38
CA THR A 561 -37.38 -21.68 -0.39
C THR A 561 -36.09 -21.61 0.44
N ALA A 562 -36.24 -21.97 1.73
CA ALA A 562 -35.24 -21.90 2.81
C ALA A 562 -34.04 -22.87 2.66
N GLU A 563 -34.11 -23.83 1.74
CA GLU A 563 -33.02 -24.78 1.46
C GLU A 563 -31.89 -24.14 0.63
N GLY A 564 -32.17 -23.07 -0.13
CA GLY A 564 -31.14 -22.32 -0.87
C GLY A 564 -30.14 -21.59 0.04
N MET A 565 -30.53 -21.29 1.28
CA MET A 565 -29.67 -20.58 2.25
C MET A 565 -28.60 -21.50 2.87
N TYR A 566 -28.82 -22.81 2.90
CA TYR A 566 -27.85 -23.78 3.45
C TYR A 566 -26.73 -24.09 2.46
N ASN A 567 -27.05 -24.15 1.15
CA ASN A 567 -26.05 -24.29 0.08
C ASN A 567 -25.20 -23.03 -0.13
N TYR A 568 -25.71 -21.84 0.26
CA TYR A 568 -24.95 -20.58 0.22
C TYR A 568 -23.67 -20.63 1.08
N LEU A 569 -23.70 -21.32 2.22
CA LEU A 569 -22.55 -21.41 3.14
C LEU A 569 -21.52 -22.46 2.74
N GLN A 570 -21.89 -23.45 1.92
CA GLN A 570 -21.00 -24.56 1.54
C GLN A 570 -20.18 -24.30 0.26
N VAL A 571 -20.59 -23.34 -0.58
CA VAL A 571 -19.87 -22.95 -1.80
C VAL A 571 -18.96 -21.72 -1.56
N LEU A 572 -19.04 -21.10 -0.38
CA LEU A 572 -18.24 -19.94 0.02
C LEU A 572 -17.03 -20.27 0.92
N LEU A 573 -16.94 -21.49 1.44
CA LEU A 573 -15.74 -22.11 2.00
C LEU A 573 -15.02 -22.88 0.89
#